data_AF-A0A7W0M958-F1
#
_entry.id   AF-A0A7W0M958-F1
#
_cell.length_a   1.000
_cell.length_b   1.000
_cell.length_c   1.000
_cell.angle_alpha   90.00
_cell.angle_beta   90.00
_cell.angle_gamma   90.00
#
_symmetry.space_group_name_H-M   'P 1'
#
loop_
_entity.id
_entity.type
_entity.pdbx_description
1 polymer ?
#
loop_
_entity_poly.entity_id
_entity_poly.type
_entity_poly.pdbx_seq_one_letter_code
_entity_poly.pdbx_strand_id
1 'polypeptide(L)'
;MSLSTSTTAPIERVTIPLRPRTPAGCCDLAVMYYGRHLAAALRLYAAIALPAVALVYGFSRFVGTDLTVAIAAAVIVSKALGVLTVAAVARTTFGEAFEQPLLDRWTRRTRVDRVRDFTRSFLTAIACLAGGTLLLAALDDAYGTGRLAATGPAAAMVVGLSAILFVRSAMFLSDRHAPGSQIRRGLFWGLLQRTVMATPVVLLLFDETRIVGIVLALFWLPAFAAIALWVSHGTERRSLADIDPSLNTKQAQAALAFGDVVGPAFLIVIAVCGLFGIAVAGMEYGLRTIGFEGPLLGPVWDYFDPEFFEPGLAFSLIAHSPLFAATCVAAALFAYQLGRIAWFFAYLDARVRRDCWDMELMLAREATRLEGQ
;
A
#
# COMPACT_ATOMS: atom_id res chain seq x y z
N MET A 1 -9.42 48.14 3.82
CA MET A 1 -9.98 46.94 4.44
C MET A 1 -10.32 45.99 3.30
N SER A 2 -9.34 45.20 2.84
CA SER A 2 -9.55 44.22 1.78
C SER A 2 -10.35 43.08 2.36
N LEU A 3 -11.62 42.94 1.96
CA LEU A 3 -12.38 41.73 2.18
C LEU A 3 -11.52 40.58 1.66
N SER A 4 -11.03 39.74 2.58
CA SER A 4 -10.44 38.47 2.20
C SER A 4 -11.49 37.78 1.35
N THR A 5 -11.23 37.64 0.05
CA THR A 5 -11.95 36.72 -0.82
C THR A 5 -12.02 35.40 -0.07
N SER A 6 -13.16 35.13 0.55
CA SER A 6 -13.46 33.84 1.13
C SER A 6 -13.24 32.86 0.00
N THR A 7 -12.25 32.00 0.15
CA THR A 7 -11.87 30.96 -0.80
C THR A 7 -13.02 29.96 -0.88
N THR A 8 -14.11 30.34 -1.51
CA THR A 8 -15.21 29.47 -1.90
C THR A 8 -14.70 28.48 -2.94
N ALA A 9 -15.18 27.25 -2.92
CA ALA A 9 -14.65 26.23 -2.03
C ALA A 9 -13.91 25.19 -2.90
N PRO A 10 -12.88 24.48 -2.40
CA PRO A 10 -12.16 23.45 -3.16
C PRO A 10 -13.07 22.37 -3.75
N ILE A 11 -14.28 22.21 -3.21
CA ILE A 11 -15.31 21.31 -3.71
C ILE A 11 -15.79 21.69 -5.13
N GLU A 12 -15.79 22.97 -5.51
CA GLU A 12 -16.20 23.40 -6.86
C GLU A 12 -15.23 22.93 -7.96
N ARG A 13 -13.97 22.63 -7.59
CA ARG A 13 -12.92 22.17 -8.51
C ARG A 13 -12.88 20.66 -8.68
N VAL A 14 -13.89 19.95 -8.18
CA VAL A 14 -13.92 18.49 -8.29
C VAL A 14 -14.01 18.06 -9.76
N THR A 15 -13.03 17.28 -10.21
CA THR A 15 -12.90 16.82 -11.60
C THR A 15 -13.74 15.57 -11.90
N ILE A 16 -14.20 14.89 -10.85
CA ILE A 16 -14.93 13.63 -10.94
C ILE A 16 -16.37 13.82 -10.44
N PRO A 17 -17.40 13.43 -11.21
CA PRO A 17 -18.78 13.64 -10.76
C PRO A 17 -19.05 12.93 -9.43
N LEU A 18 -19.51 13.68 -8.42
CA LEU A 18 -19.82 13.18 -7.08
C LEU A 18 -21.23 12.58 -7.02
N ARG A 19 -21.43 11.49 -7.79
CA ARG A 19 -22.68 10.72 -7.77
C ARG A 19 -22.53 9.42 -6.98
N PRO A 20 -23.60 8.92 -6.34
CA PRO A 20 -23.63 7.59 -5.76
C PRO A 20 -23.25 6.51 -6.79
N ARG A 21 -22.38 5.58 -6.41
CA ARG A 21 -21.84 4.48 -7.22
C ARG A 21 -21.91 3.17 -6.45
N THR A 22 -21.98 2.08 -7.18
CA THR A 22 -21.76 0.75 -6.61
C THR A 22 -20.26 0.52 -6.38
N PRO A 23 -19.86 -0.47 -5.55
CA PRO A 23 -18.45 -0.81 -5.38
C PRO A 23 -17.76 -1.18 -6.70
N ALA A 24 -18.45 -1.87 -7.60
CA ALA A 24 -17.98 -2.13 -8.97
C ALA A 24 -17.72 -0.83 -9.73
N GLY A 25 -18.66 0.13 -9.69
CA GLY A 25 -18.46 1.44 -10.29
C GLY A 25 -17.31 2.25 -9.68
N CYS A 26 -16.92 1.99 -8.43
CA CYS A 26 -15.71 2.55 -7.82
C CYS A 26 -14.43 1.90 -8.36
N CYS A 27 -14.45 0.60 -8.63
CA CYS A 27 -13.35 -0.10 -9.32
C CYS A 27 -13.19 0.39 -10.76
N ASP A 28 -14.28 0.54 -11.52
CA ASP A 28 -14.25 1.07 -12.89
C ASP A 28 -13.65 2.49 -12.92
N LEU A 29 -14.09 3.33 -11.97
CA LEU A 29 -13.55 4.67 -11.81
C LEU A 29 -12.06 4.65 -11.45
N ALA A 30 -11.62 3.70 -10.62
CA ALA A 30 -10.20 3.51 -10.30
C ALA A 30 -9.38 3.13 -11.53
N VAL A 31 -9.88 2.24 -12.38
CA VAL A 31 -9.23 1.87 -13.65
C VAL A 31 -9.16 3.07 -14.59
N MET A 32 -10.28 3.79 -14.79
CA MET A 32 -10.31 4.98 -15.62
C MET A 32 -9.35 6.07 -15.12
N TYR A 33 -9.34 6.30 -13.81
CA TYR A 33 -8.43 7.24 -13.17
C TYR A 33 -6.97 6.82 -13.37
N TYR A 34 -6.66 5.53 -13.14
CA TYR A 34 -5.33 4.98 -13.34
C TYR A 34 -4.88 5.12 -14.79
N GLY A 35 -5.75 4.86 -15.77
CA GLY A 35 -5.46 5.05 -17.18
C GLY A 35 -5.14 6.51 -17.55
N ARG A 36 -5.90 7.46 -17.02
CA ARG A 36 -5.65 8.90 -17.24
C ARG A 36 -4.33 9.38 -16.60
N HIS A 37 -3.94 8.81 -15.48
CA HIS A 37 -2.74 9.18 -14.73
C HIS A 37 -1.64 8.10 -14.77
N LEU A 38 -1.63 7.26 -15.81
CA LEU A 38 -0.82 6.05 -15.87
C LEU A 38 0.66 6.32 -15.62
N ALA A 39 1.22 7.30 -16.33
CA ALA A 39 2.63 7.64 -16.22
C ALA A 39 3.03 8.07 -14.79
N ALA A 40 2.19 8.87 -14.13
CA ALA A 40 2.48 9.37 -12.80
C ALA A 40 2.28 8.29 -11.72
N ALA A 41 1.24 7.47 -11.87
CA ALA A 41 0.98 6.32 -11.01
C ALA A 41 2.10 5.26 -11.12
N LEU A 42 2.57 4.97 -12.34
CA LEU A 42 3.69 4.05 -12.59
C LEU A 42 5.02 4.59 -12.06
N ARG A 43 5.27 5.90 -12.14
CA ARG A 43 6.47 6.51 -11.51
C ARG A 43 6.44 6.33 -9.99
N LEU A 44 5.30 6.60 -9.35
CA LEU A 44 5.13 6.41 -7.92
C LEU A 44 5.29 4.94 -7.53
N TYR A 45 4.69 4.04 -8.31
CA TYR A 45 4.85 2.59 -8.15
C TYR A 45 6.32 2.20 -8.27
N ALA A 46 7.01 2.60 -9.34
CA ALA A 46 8.40 2.25 -9.58
C ALA A 46 9.33 2.76 -8.47
N ALA A 47 9.09 3.96 -7.94
CA ALA A 47 9.90 4.55 -6.87
C ALA A 47 9.82 3.77 -5.55
N ILE A 48 8.74 3.03 -5.30
CA ILE A 48 8.47 2.35 -4.02
C ILE A 48 8.54 0.83 -4.15
N ALA A 49 7.93 0.28 -5.20
CA ALA A 49 7.82 -1.14 -5.43
C ALA A 49 9.12 -1.76 -5.98
N LEU A 50 9.82 -1.11 -6.93
CA LEU A 50 11.06 -1.69 -7.49
C LEU A 50 12.14 -1.93 -6.42
N PRO A 51 12.37 -1.01 -5.46
CA PRO A 51 13.29 -1.28 -4.35
C PRO A 51 12.90 -2.48 -3.50
N ALA A 52 11.60 -2.64 -3.23
CA ALA A 52 11.09 -3.77 -2.47
C ALA A 52 11.27 -5.09 -3.24
N VAL A 53 10.96 -5.10 -4.53
CA VAL A 53 11.11 -6.25 -5.42
C VAL A 53 12.58 -6.66 -5.54
N ALA A 54 13.48 -5.69 -5.77
CA ALA A 54 14.92 -5.94 -5.85
C ALA A 54 15.47 -6.49 -4.54
N LEU A 55 14.98 -5.98 -3.41
CA LEU A 55 15.38 -6.49 -2.11
C LEU A 55 14.89 -7.92 -1.89
N VAL A 56 13.61 -8.19 -2.12
CA VAL A 56 13.04 -9.54 -1.97
C VAL A 56 13.79 -10.53 -2.86
N TYR A 57 14.04 -10.15 -4.11
CA TYR A 57 14.85 -10.95 -5.02
C TYR A 57 16.25 -11.21 -4.46
N GLY A 58 16.95 -10.17 -3.97
CA GLY A 58 18.29 -10.29 -3.39
C GLY A 58 18.33 -11.18 -2.15
N PHE A 59 17.41 -10.98 -1.21
CA PHE A 59 17.33 -11.82 -0.01
C PHE A 59 17.02 -13.27 -0.35
N SER A 60 16.00 -13.54 -1.18
CA SER A 60 15.68 -14.90 -1.59
C SER A 60 16.82 -15.54 -2.39
N ARG A 61 17.56 -14.78 -3.20
CA ARG A 61 18.67 -15.31 -4.01
C ARG A 61 19.93 -15.63 -3.20
N PHE A 62 20.29 -14.79 -2.24
CA PHE A 62 21.59 -14.84 -1.54
C PHE A 62 21.51 -15.40 -0.12
N VAL A 63 20.39 -15.17 0.58
CA VAL A 63 20.20 -15.62 1.97
C VAL A 63 19.40 -16.93 2.00
N GLY A 64 18.77 -17.31 0.88
CA GLY A 64 17.92 -18.49 0.80
C GLY A 64 16.61 -18.32 1.56
N THR A 65 16.13 -17.07 1.70
CA THR A 65 14.96 -16.77 2.50
C THR A 65 13.65 -17.13 1.82
N ASP A 66 12.75 -17.69 2.62
CA ASP A 66 11.40 -18.10 2.31
C ASP A 66 10.47 -16.94 1.89
N LEU A 67 9.30 -17.31 1.36
CA LEU A 67 8.15 -16.45 1.03
C LEU A 67 7.74 -15.50 2.17
N THR A 68 8.09 -15.80 3.42
CA THR A 68 7.90 -14.95 4.61
C THR A 68 8.47 -13.55 4.42
N VAL A 69 9.69 -13.44 3.88
CA VAL A 69 10.37 -12.16 3.63
C VAL A 69 9.64 -11.36 2.55
N ALA A 70 9.18 -12.05 1.50
CA ALA A 70 8.40 -11.45 0.42
C ALA A 70 7.09 -10.86 0.93
N ILE A 71 6.35 -11.62 1.75
CA ILE A 71 5.10 -11.18 2.37
C ILE A 71 5.36 -9.99 3.30
N ALA A 72 6.36 -10.07 4.18
CA ALA A 72 6.70 -9.00 5.10
C ALA A 72 7.06 -7.70 4.34
N ALA A 73 7.90 -7.82 3.31
CA ALA A 73 8.26 -6.70 2.45
C ALA A 73 7.03 -6.08 1.77
N ALA A 74 6.17 -6.89 1.15
CA ALA A 74 4.94 -6.43 0.52
C ALA A 74 4.02 -5.71 1.51
N VAL A 75 3.82 -6.26 2.71
CA VAL A 75 2.97 -5.69 3.76
C VAL A 75 3.50 -4.34 4.26
N ILE A 76 4.81 -4.24 4.51
CA ILE A 76 5.43 -2.99 4.99
C ILE A 76 5.37 -1.92 3.90
N VAL A 77 5.82 -2.26 2.69
CA VAL A 77 5.98 -1.32 1.58
C VAL A 77 4.64 -0.83 1.05
N SER A 78 3.61 -1.69 1.04
CA SER A 78 2.29 -1.28 0.60
C SER A 78 1.71 -0.13 1.44
N LYS A 79 2.20 0.17 2.66
CA LYS A 79 1.62 1.28 3.46
C LYS A 79 2.07 2.61 2.89
N ALA A 80 3.38 2.74 2.65
CA ALA A 80 3.95 3.91 2.03
C ALA A 80 3.31 4.15 0.66
N LEU A 81 3.20 3.09 -0.15
CA LEU A 81 2.53 3.15 -1.45
C LEU A 81 1.07 3.60 -1.33
N GLY A 82 0.31 3.03 -0.39
CA GLY A 82 -1.10 3.34 -0.21
C GLY A 82 -1.36 4.77 0.27
N VAL A 83 -0.55 5.29 1.21
CA VAL A 83 -0.67 6.67 1.70
C VAL A 83 -0.34 7.67 0.60
N LEU A 84 0.75 7.46 -0.13
CA LEU A 84 1.16 8.37 -1.20
C LEU A 84 0.18 8.33 -2.38
N THR A 85 -0.37 7.15 -2.70
CA THR A 85 -1.39 7.01 -3.73
C THR A 85 -2.66 7.76 -3.35
N VAL A 86 -3.17 7.59 -2.12
CA VAL A 86 -4.38 8.31 -1.66
C VAL A 86 -4.15 9.82 -1.62
N ALA A 87 -2.99 10.28 -1.14
CA ALA A 87 -2.66 11.70 -1.13
C ALA A 87 -2.65 12.32 -2.54
N ALA A 88 -2.07 11.61 -3.52
CA ALA A 88 -2.04 12.05 -4.91
C ALA A 88 -3.46 12.03 -5.53
N VAL A 89 -4.21 10.94 -5.33
CA VAL A 89 -5.58 10.78 -5.86
C VAL A 89 -6.50 11.84 -5.29
N ALA A 90 -6.45 12.09 -3.98
CA ALA A 90 -7.24 13.14 -3.34
C ALA A 90 -7.02 14.48 -4.03
N ARG A 91 -5.77 14.95 -4.11
CA ARG A 91 -5.43 16.25 -4.72
C ARG A 91 -5.92 16.39 -6.16
N THR A 92 -5.67 15.37 -6.99
CA THR A 92 -6.14 15.39 -8.39
C THR A 92 -7.66 15.35 -8.56
N THR A 93 -8.35 14.72 -7.63
CA THR A 93 -9.82 14.67 -7.64
C THR A 93 -10.39 16.08 -7.43
N PHE A 94 -9.69 16.94 -6.68
CA PHE A 94 -10.05 18.34 -6.43
C PHE A 94 -9.31 19.33 -7.37
N GLY A 95 -8.85 18.86 -8.54
CA GLY A 95 -8.34 19.72 -9.60
C GLY A 95 -6.89 20.18 -9.45
N GLU A 96 -6.16 19.73 -8.43
CA GLU A 96 -4.72 19.95 -8.34
C GLU A 96 -3.96 19.03 -9.31
N ALA A 97 -2.85 19.48 -9.88
CA ALA A 97 -2.03 18.60 -10.70
C ALA A 97 -1.40 17.49 -9.85
N PHE A 98 -1.40 16.26 -10.37
CA PHE A 98 -0.83 15.07 -9.69
C PHE A 98 0.62 15.31 -9.23
N GLU A 99 1.37 16.14 -9.97
CA GLU A 99 2.82 16.29 -9.84
C GLU A 99 3.27 17.53 -9.03
N GLN A 100 2.39 18.51 -8.77
CA GLN A 100 2.85 19.87 -8.44
C GLN A 100 3.57 20.05 -7.08
N PRO A 101 3.23 19.34 -5.99
CA PRO A 101 3.95 19.57 -4.71
C PRO A 101 5.04 18.54 -4.40
N LEU A 102 4.83 17.28 -4.79
CA LEU A 102 5.73 16.17 -4.46
C LEU A 102 6.82 15.93 -5.52
N LEU A 103 6.44 16.02 -6.80
CA LEU A 103 7.36 15.82 -7.92
C LEU A 103 8.06 17.12 -8.31
N ASP A 104 7.41 18.29 -8.23
CA ASP A 104 8.04 19.57 -8.63
C ASP A 104 9.20 20.00 -7.69
N ARG A 105 9.14 19.63 -6.40
CA ARG A 105 10.31 19.72 -5.49
C ARG A 105 11.40 18.69 -5.80
N TRP A 106 11.03 17.56 -6.39
CA TRP A 106 11.94 16.47 -6.73
C TRP A 106 12.62 16.68 -8.10
N THR A 107 11.92 17.27 -9.08
CA THR A 107 12.41 17.57 -10.42
C THR A 107 13.25 18.85 -10.47
N ARG A 108 12.96 19.87 -9.65
CA ARG A 108 13.83 21.06 -9.49
C ARG A 108 15.16 20.77 -8.79
N ARG A 109 15.30 19.60 -8.17
CA ARG A 109 16.58 19.17 -7.58
C ARG A 109 17.53 18.68 -8.67
N THR A 110 18.80 19.05 -8.53
CA THR A 110 19.85 18.68 -9.48
C THR A 110 19.88 17.15 -9.65
N ARG A 111 20.35 16.66 -10.81
CA ARG A 111 20.48 15.22 -11.08
C ARG A 111 21.28 14.51 -9.98
N VAL A 112 22.26 15.21 -9.40
CA VAL A 112 23.08 14.75 -8.27
C VAL A 112 22.25 14.62 -6.99
N ASP A 113 21.42 15.61 -6.66
CA ASP A 113 20.52 15.54 -5.51
C ASP A 113 19.46 14.44 -5.67
N ARG A 114 18.96 14.23 -6.89
CA ARG A 114 18.04 13.14 -7.20
C ARG A 114 18.68 11.78 -7.03
N VAL A 115 19.87 11.56 -7.60
CA VAL A 115 20.60 10.30 -7.42
C VAL A 115 20.95 10.10 -5.96
N ARG A 116 21.35 11.15 -5.23
CA ARG A 116 21.72 11.08 -3.81
C ARG A 116 20.51 10.82 -2.91
N ASP A 117 19.37 11.44 -3.16
CA ASP A 117 18.14 11.23 -2.39
C ASP A 117 17.49 9.89 -2.74
N PHE A 118 17.56 9.46 -4.01
CA PHE A 118 17.13 8.13 -4.42
C PHE A 118 18.04 7.06 -3.81
N THR A 119 19.37 7.15 -3.95
CA THR A 119 20.29 6.21 -3.28
C THR A 119 20.10 6.23 -1.78
N ARG A 120 19.89 7.40 -1.16
CA ARG A 120 19.58 7.46 0.27
C ARG A 120 18.27 6.77 0.60
N SER A 121 17.15 7.11 -0.04
CA SER A 121 15.83 6.47 0.20
C SER A 121 15.83 4.98 -0.14
N PHE A 122 16.60 4.58 -1.15
CA PHE A 122 16.82 3.18 -1.54
C PHE A 122 17.63 2.44 -0.49
N LEU A 123 18.77 2.99 -0.04
CA LEU A 123 19.57 2.44 1.06
C LEU A 123 18.80 2.41 2.38
N THR A 124 17.94 3.40 2.59
CA THR A 124 17.02 3.55 3.73
C THR A 124 15.94 2.47 3.69
N ALA A 125 15.32 2.23 2.52
CA ALA A 125 14.35 1.16 2.32
C ALA A 125 15.01 -0.22 2.42
N ILE A 126 16.22 -0.38 1.87
CA ILE A 126 17.04 -1.60 2.00
C ILE A 126 17.37 -1.84 3.47
N ALA A 127 17.83 -0.83 4.19
CA ALA A 127 18.13 -0.95 5.61
C ALA A 127 16.86 -1.23 6.44
N CYS A 128 15.71 -0.66 6.06
CA CYS A 128 14.44 -0.94 6.70
C CYS A 128 13.98 -2.38 6.50
N LEU A 129 14.08 -2.88 5.28
CA LEU A 129 13.69 -4.24 4.93
C LEU A 129 14.70 -5.26 5.46
N ALA A 130 16.00 -4.97 5.43
CA ALA A 130 17.03 -5.74 6.12
C ALA A 130 16.79 -5.75 7.63
N GLY A 131 16.40 -4.62 8.23
CA GLY A 131 16.08 -4.55 9.66
C GLY A 131 14.81 -5.30 10.03
N GLY A 132 13.77 -5.22 9.20
CA GLY A 132 12.55 -5.99 9.40
C GLY A 132 12.78 -7.49 9.26
N THR A 133 13.51 -7.91 8.23
CA THR A 133 13.86 -9.33 8.03
C THR A 133 14.74 -9.87 9.14
N LEU A 134 15.72 -9.10 9.61
CA LEU A 134 16.57 -9.48 10.72
C LEU A 134 15.85 -9.47 12.07
N LEU A 135 14.90 -8.55 12.30
CA LEU A 135 14.03 -8.58 13.47
C LEU A 135 13.14 -9.83 13.46
N LEU A 136 12.57 -10.17 12.30
CA LEU A 136 11.76 -11.38 12.15
C LEU A 136 12.61 -12.65 12.37
N ALA A 137 13.85 -12.67 11.87
CA ALA A 137 14.78 -13.75 12.15
C ALA A 137 15.17 -13.83 13.64
N ALA A 138 15.38 -12.70 14.31
CA ALA A 138 15.66 -12.66 15.75
C ALA A 138 14.46 -13.08 16.60
N LEU A 139 13.23 -12.77 16.16
CA LEU A 139 12.02 -13.29 16.78
C LEU A 139 11.91 -14.81 16.57
N ASP A 140 12.16 -15.30 15.34
CA ASP A 140 12.22 -16.73 15.03
C ASP A 140 13.21 -17.48 15.95
N ASP A 141 14.40 -16.94 16.17
CA ASP A 141 15.40 -17.51 17.08
C ASP A 141 14.97 -17.47 18.55
N ALA A 142 14.31 -16.37 18.98
CA ALA A 142 13.77 -16.23 20.33
C ALA A 142 12.62 -17.21 20.62
N TYR A 143 11.92 -17.68 19.59
CA TYR A 143 10.89 -18.72 19.68
C TYR A 143 11.45 -20.16 19.56
N GLY A 144 12.76 -20.33 19.46
CA GLY A 144 13.43 -21.61 19.72
C GLY A 144 13.93 -22.38 18.49
N THR A 145 13.93 -21.80 17.29
CA THR A 145 14.41 -22.50 16.08
C THR A 145 15.94 -22.61 15.96
N GLY A 146 16.70 -21.87 16.78
CA GLY A 146 18.16 -21.99 16.91
C GLY A 146 18.97 -21.57 15.67
N ARG A 147 18.32 -20.99 14.65
CA ARG A 147 18.96 -20.64 13.37
C ARG A 147 19.90 -19.45 13.47
N LEU A 148 19.72 -18.55 14.44
CA LEU A 148 20.53 -17.34 14.58
C LEU A 148 21.67 -17.51 15.59
N ALA A 149 21.50 -18.38 16.59
CA ALA A 149 22.59 -18.87 17.44
C ALA A 149 23.76 -19.47 16.64
N ALA A 150 23.47 -20.07 15.46
CA ALA A 150 24.49 -20.57 14.54
C ALA A 150 25.22 -19.47 13.72
N THR A 151 24.64 -18.26 13.62
CA THR A 151 25.17 -17.18 12.76
C THR A 151 26.10 -16.18 13.46
N GLY A 152 26.33 -16.35 14.77
CA GLY A 152 27.34 -15.61 15.53
C GLY A 152 27.01 -14.13 15.84
N PRO A 153 27.85 -13.45 16.66
CA PRO A 153 27.61 -12.08 17.14
C PRO A 153 27.51 -11.02 16.04
N ALA A 154 28.04 -11.32 14.85
CA ALA A 154 27.92 -10.47 13.68
C ALA A 154 26.44 -10.32 13.24
N ALA A 155 25.65 -11.39 13.26
CA ALA A 155 24.25 -11.33 12.87
C ALA A 155 23.42 -10.47 13.82
N ALA A 156 23.60 -10.62 15.15
CA ALA A 156 22.95 -9.79 16.16
C ALA A 156 23.30 -8.30 16.04
N MET A 157 24.56 -7.98 15.73
CA MET A 157 25.00 -6.61 15.49
C MET A 157 24.36 -6.03 14.21
N VAL A 158 24.22 -6.82 13.14
CA VAL A 158 23.52 -6.42 11.92
C VAL A 158 22.02 -6.24 12.19
N VAL A 159 21.36 -7.09 13.00
CA VAL A 159 19.96 -6.92 13.43
C VAL A 159 19.77 -5.58 14.17
N GLY A 160 20.61 -5.32 15.18
CA GLY A 160 20.55 -4.10 15.98
C GLY A 160 20.81 -2.83 15.16
N LEU A 161 21.84 -2.84 14.31
CA LEU A 161 22.13 -1.72 13.38
C LEU A 161 20.99 -1.52 12.38
N SER A 162 20.38 -2.58 11.89
CA SER A 162 19.30 -2.49 10.91
C SER A 162 17.99 -2.00 11.54
N ALA A 163 17.71 -2.34 12.80
CA ALA A 163 16.60 -1.77 13.57
C ALA A 163 16.82 -0.27 13.87
N ILE A 164 18.04 0.12 14.26
CA ILE A 164 18.41 1.53 14.45
C ILE A 164 18.32 2.30 13.13
N LEU A 165 18.79 1.70 12.04
CA LEU A 165 18.68 2.28 10.70
C LEU A 165 17.23 2.36 10.25
N PHE A 166 16.36 1.39 10.54
CA PHE A 166 14.91 1.45 10.27
C PHE A 166 14.25 2.62 10.97
N VAL A 167 14.48 2.77 12.28
CA VAL A 167 13.92 3.88 13.08
C VAL A 167 14.45 5.22 12.56
N ARG A 168 15.77 5.32 12.32
CA ARG A 168 16.41 6.54 11.81
C ARG A 168 15.96 6.90 10.39
N SER A 169 15.74 5.89 9.56
CA SER A 169 15.24 5.97 8.18
C SER A 169 13.80 6.48 8.12
N ALA A 170 12.94 5.92 8.97
CA ALA A 170 11.56 6.37 9.13
C ALA A 170 11.49 7.82 9.66
N MET A 171 12.35 8.17 10.62
CA MET A 171 12.47 9.54 11.14
C MET A 171 13.02 10.53 10.10
N PHE A 172 13.99 10.12 9.29
CA PHE A 172 14.59 10.96 8.25
C PHE A 172 13.67 11.20 7.05
N LEU A 173 12.92 10.19 6.61
CA LEU A 173 11.83 10.39 5.63
C LEU A 173 10.77 11.35 6.21
N SER A 174 10.49 11.24 7.51
CA SER A 174 9.61 12.14 8.27
C SER A 174 10.10 13.59 8.27
N ASP A 175 11.42 13.81 8.35
CA ASP A 175 12.00 15.14 8.51
C ASP A 175 12.26 15.87 7.18
N ARG A 176 12.58 15.15 6.08
CA ARG A 176 12.97 15.80 4.81
C ARG A 176 11.87 15.93 3.76
N HIS A 177 10.80 15.14 3.86
CA HIS A 177 9.65 15.26 2.96
C HIS A 177 8.46 15.97 3.61
N ALA A 178 8.59 16.35 4.90
CA ALA A 178 7.59 16.97 5.76
C ALA A 178 6.18 17.04 5.14
N PRO A 179 5.53 15.88 4.94
CA PRO A 179 4.09 15.92 4.91
C PRO A 179 3.67 16.38 6.31
N GLY A 180 2.60 17.16 6.44
CA GLY A 180 2.19 17.75 7.72
C GLY A 180 2.28 16.74 8.87
N SER A 181 2.57 17.17 10.09
CA SER A 181 2.81 16.31 11.27
C SER A 181 1.81 15.15 11.41
N GLN A 182 0.60 15.33 10.91
CA GLN A 182 -0.47 14.35 10.78
C GLN A 182 -0.17 13.16 9.85
N ILE A 183 0.42 13.37 8.68
CA ILE A 183 0.78 12.29 7.74
C ILE A 183 1.91 11.43 8.32
N ARG A 184 2.89 12.05 9.00
CA ARG A 184 3.98 11.31 9.68
C ARG A 184 3.44 10.38 10.76
N ARG A 185 2.55 10.89 11.61
CA ARG A 185 1.85 10.07 12.61
C ARG A 185 1.06 8.95 11.93
N GLY A 186 0.39 9.24 10.81
CA GLY A 186 -0.35 8.23 10.04
C GLY A 186 0.53 7.14 9.44
N LEU A 187 1.72 7.48 8.94
CA LEU A 187 2.68 6.52 8.43
C LEU A 187 3.25 5.65 9.56
N PHE A 188 3.70 6.27 10.66
CA PHE A 188 4.25 5.55 11.81
C PHE A 188 3.25 4.57 12.42
N TRP A 189 2.06 5.04 12.78
CA TRP A 189 1.01 4.17 13.31
C TRP A 189 0.58 3.10 12.31
N GLY A 190 0.55 3.44 11.02
CA GLY A 190 0.23 2.47 9.98
C GLY A 190 1.30 1.40 9.80
N LEU A 191 2.58 1.73 9.92
CA LEU A 191 3.68 0.77 9.89
C LEU A 191 3.63 -0.13 11.11
N LEU A 192 3.51 0.44 12.31
CA LEU A 192 3.40 -0.32 13.56
C LEU A 192 2.22 -1.30 13.50
N GLN A 193 1.05 -0.81 13.08
CA GLN A 193 -0.11 -1.64 12.89
C GLN A 193 0.20 -2.81 11.96
N ARG A 194 0.81 -2.57 10.79
CA ARG A 194 1.08 -3.65 9.83
C ARG A 194 2.14 -4.64 10.27
N THR A 195 3.15 -4.22 11.04
CA THR A 195 4.10 -5.14 11.64
C THR A 195 3.38 -6.15 12.54
N VAL A 196 2.44 -5.68 13.37
CA VAL A 196 1.60 -6.55 14.22
C VAL A 196 0.72 -7.51 13.38
N MET A 197 0.42 -7.16 12.13
CA MET A 197 -0.47 -7.93 11.25
C MET A 197 0.25 -8.94 10.38
N ALA A 198 1.51 -8.65 10.07
CA ALA A 198 2.38 -9.63 9.48
C ALA A 198 2.58 -10.78 10.47
N THR A 199 2.57 -10.53 11.79
CA THR A 199 2.88 -11.55 12.81
C THR A 199 2.05 -12.84 12.68
N PRO A 200 0.69 -12.84 12.67
CA PRO A 200 -0.07 -14.09 12.53
C PRO A 200 0.16 -14.80 11.20
N VAL A 201 0.27 -14.05 10.11
CA VAL A 201 0.52 -14.59 8.76
C VAL A 201 1.91 -15.23 8.69
N VAL A 202 2.89 -14.62 9.34
CA VAL A 202 4.24 -15.14 9.45
C VAL A 202 4.24 -16.39 10.35
N LEU A 203 3.52 -16.39 11.48
CA LEU A 203 3.38 -17.55 12.37
C LEU A 203 2.70 -18.76 11.71
N LEU A 204 1.86 -18.54 10.70
CA LEU A 204 1.27 -19.62 9.89
C LEU A 204 2.29 -20.37 9.01
N LEU A 205 3.44 -19.73 8.73
CA LEU A 205 4.48 -20.27 7.85
C LEU A 205 5.51 -21.13 8.61
N PHE A 206 5.44 -21.18 9.95
CA PHE A 206 6.25 -22.05 10.78
C PHE A 206 5.44 -23.29 11.17
N ASP A 207 5.99 -24.48 10.88
CA ASP A 207 5.30 -25.76 11.14
C ASP A 207 4.96 -25.94 12.63
N GLU A 208 5.86 -25.57 13.54
CA GLU A 208 5.66 -25.73 14.99
C GLU A 208 4.59 -24.80 15.56
N THR A 209 4.37 -23.62 14.94
CA THR A 209 3.37 -22.65 15.39
C THR A 209 2.11 -22.63 14.52
N ARG A 210 1.97 -23.57 13.57
CA ARG A 210 0.88 -23.54 12.58
C ARG A 210 -0.51 -23.50 13.22
N ILE A 211 -0.73 -24.26 14.28
CA ILE A 211 -2.01 -24.27 15.02
C ILE A 211 -2.27 -22.91 15.67
N VAL A 212 -1.26 -22.34 16.32
CA VAL A 212 -1.34 -20.99 16.94
C VAL A 212 -1.57 -19.92 15.87
N GLY A 213 -0.91 -20.06 14.72
CA GLY A 213 -1.10 -19.22 13.55
C GLY A 213 -2.52 -19.31 12.97
N ILE A 214 -3.11 -20.51 12.90
CA ILE A 214 -4.50 -20.71 12.41
C ILE A 214 -5.50 -20.10 13.39
N VAL A 215 -5.33 -20.36 14.69
CA VAL A 215 -6.20 -19.79 15.74
C VAL A 215 -6.09 -18.27 15.74
N LEU A 216 -4.88 -17.73 15.74
CA LEU A 216 -4.68 -16.28 15.61
C LEU A 216 -5.27 -15.79 14.30
N ALA A 217 -5.03 -16.40 13.15
CA ALA A 217 -5.60 -15.93 11.88
C ALA A 217 -7.14 -15.93 11.92
N LEU A 218 -7.79 -16.97 12.42
CA LEU A 218 -9.24 -17.07 12.46
C LEU A 218 -9.89 -15.98 13.32
N PHE A 219 -9.33 -15.69 14.50
CA PHE A 219 -9.87 -14.70 15.42
C PHE A 219 -9.34 -13.28 15.17
N TRP A 220 -8.09 -13.17 14.74
CA TRP A 220 -7.38 -11.92 14.53
C TRP A 220 -7.66 -11.33 13.17
N LEU A 221 -7.81 -12.11 12.08
CA LEU A 221 -8.07 -11.55 10.75
C LEU A 221 -9.37 -10.74 10.68
N PRO A 222 -10.51 -11.15 11.27
CA PRO A 222 -11.74 -10.36 11.22
C PRO A 222 -11.64 -9.09 12.07
N ALA A 223 -11.17 -9.22 13.32
CA ALA A 223 -10.97 -8.09 14.22
C ALA A 223 -9.96 -7.10 13.62
N PHE A 224 -8.90 -7.62 13.00
CA PHE A 224 -7.94 -6.84 12.28
C PHE A 224 -8.55 -6.19 11.05
N ALA A 225 -9.24 -6.92 10.17
CA ALA A 225 -9.83 -6.34 8.98
C ALA A 225 -10.69 -5.13 9.37
N ALA A 226 -11.48 -5.25 10.44
CA ALA A 226 -12.21 -4.11 11.01
C ALA A 226 -11.28 -2.94 11.41
N ILE A 227 -10.20 -3.19 12.19
CA ILE A 227 -9.23 -2.16 12.58
C ILE A 227 -8.46 -1.60 11.36
N ALA A 228 -8.15 -2.40 10.35
CA ALA A 228 -7.44 -2.03 9.14
C ALA A 228 -8.28 -1.08 8.30
N LEU A 229 -9.56 -1.42 8.12
CA LEU A 229 -10.55 -0.59 7.44
C LEU A 229 -10.77 0.72 8.20
N TRP A 230 -10.86 0.65 9.53
CA TRP A 230 -11.01 1.83 10.38
C TRP A 230 -9.80 2.77 10.31
N VAL A 231 -8.58 2.24 10.46
CA VAL A 231 -7.35 3.04 10.39
C VAL A 231 -7.09 3.54 8.97
N SER A 232 -7.48 2.77 7.93
CA SER A 232 -7.40 3.21 6.54
C SER A 232 -8.17 4.52 6.36
N HIS A 233 -9.40 4.61 6.85
CA HIS A 233 -10.19 5.83 6.77
C HIS A 233 -9.54 7.03 7.43
N GLY A 234 -8.72 6.81 8.46
CA GLY A 234 -7.88 7.85 9.02
C GLY A 234 -6.92 8.46 8.00
N THR A 235 -6.43 7.71 7.01
CA THR A 235 -5.54 8.23 5.95
C THR A 235 -6.30 8.99 4.87
N GLU A 236 -7.45 8.49 4.40
CA GLU A 236 -8.32 9.21 3.46
C GLU A 236 -8.78 10.54 4.05
N ARG A 237 -9.27 10.50 5.30
CA ARG A 237 -9.75 11.66 6.04
C ARG A 237 -8.67 12.73 6.23
N ARG A 238 -7.46 12.33 6.65
CA ARG A 238 -6.35 13.28 6.82
C ARG A 238 -5.91 13.88 5.48
N SER A 239 -5.96 13.11 4.40
CA SER A 239 -5.61 13.59 3.07
C SER A 239 -6.60 14.65 2.58
N LEU A 240 -7.90 14.48 2.86
CA LEU A 240 -8.90 15.50 2.57
C LEU A 240 -8.78 16.73 3.47
N ALA A 241 -8.52 16.53 4.77
CA ALA A 241 -8.32 17.63 5.72
C ALA A 241 -7.11 18.51 5.38
N ASP A 242 -6.10 17.94 4.72
CA ASP A 242 -4.92 18.67 4.22
C ASP A 242 -5.24 19.56 3.02
N ILE A 243 -6.25 19.18 2.21
CA ILE A 243 -6.75 19.99 1.10
C ILE A 243 -7.65 21.11 1.65
N ASP A 244 -8.61 20.74 2.50
CA ASP A 244 -9.49 21.69 3.16
C ASP A 244 -9.95 21.15 4.53
N PRO A 245 -9.69 21.88 5.63
CA PRO A 245 -10.20 21.52 6.96
C PRO A 245 -11.72 21.34 7.01
N SER A 246 -12.48 22.01 6.16
CA SER A 246 -13.96 21.92 6.09
C SER A 246 -14.43 20.52 5.71
N LEU A 247 -13.64 19.77 4.92
CA LEU A 247 -13.96 18.40 4.51
C LEU A 247 -13.89 17.38 5.67
N ASN A 248 -13.42 17.81 6.84
CA ASN A 248 -13.25 17.00 8.04
C ASN A 248 -14.19 17.43 9.18
N THR A 249 -15.51 17.40 8.94
CA THR A 249 -16.50 17.69 9.99
C THR A 249 -16.64 16.52 10.98
N LYS A 250 -17.19 16.76 12.17
CA LYS A 250 -17.50 15.67 13.13
C LYS A 250 -18.74 14.88 12.72
N GLN A 251 -19.72 15.54 12.11
CA GLN A 251 -20.94 14.90 11.58
C GLN A 251 -20.60 13.87 10.52
N ALA A 252 -19.67 14.21 9.62
CA ALA A 252 -19.07 13.31 8.64
C ALA A 252 -18.58 11.97 9.21
N GLN A 253 -18.00 12.01 10.42
CA GLN A 253 -17.45 10.82 11.08
C GLN A 253 -18.54 9.99 11.72
N ALA A 254 -19.57 10.64 12.28
CA ALA A 254 -20.71 9.96 12.88
C ALA A 254 -21.59 9.28 11.82
N ALA A 255 -21.61 9.81 10.60
CA ALA A 255 -22.47 9.34 9.53
C ALA A 255 -21.91 8.10 8.78
N LEU A 256 -20.60 7.84 8.85
CA LEU A 256 -19.98 6.64 8.28
C LEU A 256 -20.23 5.44 9.20
N ALA A 257 -21.38 4.80 9.02
CA ALA A 257 -21.69 3.54 9.70
C ALA A 257 -20.75 2.43 9.23
N PHE A 258 -20.35 1.54 10.15
CA PHE A 258 -19.45 0.42 9.86
C PHE A 258 -19.92 -0.45 8.69
N GLY A 259 -21.24 -0.67 8.55
CA GLY A 259 -21.82 -1.47 7.47
C GLY A 259 -21.60 -0.90 6.06
N ASP A 260 -21.63 0.43 5.90
CA ASP A 260 -21.45 1.09 4.60
C ASP A 260 -20.02 0.96 4.08
N VAL A 261 -19.09 0.68 4.99
CA VAL A 261 -17.66 0.56 4.71
C VAL A 261 -17.28 -0.88 4.40
N VAL A 262 -17.79 -1.83 5.18
CA VAL A 262 -17.39 -3.24 5.09
C VAL A 262 -17.85 -3.90 3.80
N GLY A 263 -19.06 -3.61 3.33
CA GLY A 263 -19.60 -4.17 2.09
C GLY A 263 -18.73 -3.85 0.86
N PRO A 264 -18.47 -2.56 0.56
CA PRO A 264 -17.55 -2.17 -0.51
C PRO A 264 -16.13 -2.70 -0.31
N ALA A 265 -15.63 -2.77 0.93
CA ALA A 265 -14.31 -3.31 1.23
C ALA A 265 -14.14 -4.73 0.73
N PHE A 266 -15.11 -5.58 1.03
CA PHE A 266 -15.07 -6.98 0.64
C PHE A 266 -15.00 -7.16 -0.88
N LEU A 267 -15.83 -6.43 -1.62
CA LEU A 267 -15.83 -6.47 -3.08
C LEU A 267 -14.54 -5.92 -3.69
N ILE A 268 -14.00 -4.84 -3.13
CA ILE A 268 -12.71 -4.28 -3.56
C ILE A 268 -11.59 -5.28 -3.30
N VAL A 269 -11.59 -5.97 -2.15
CA VAL A 269 -10.60 -7.00 -1.85
C VAL A 269 -10.67 -8.15 -2.86
N ILE A 270 -11.87 -8.64 -3.19
CA ILE A 270 -12.04 -9.66 -4.24
C ILE A 270 -11.49 -9.17 -5.58
N ALA A 271 -11.83 -7.94 -5.99
CA ALA A 271 -11.33 -7.36 -7.22
C ALA A 271 -9.79 -7.23 -7.24
N VAL A 272 -9.20 -6.85 -6.12
CA VAL A 272 -7.73 -6.76 -5.95
C VAL A 272 -7.08 -8.15 -6.03
N CYS A 273 -7.68 -9.17 -5.41
CA CYS A 273 -7.19 -10.55 -5.51
C CYS A 273 -7.28 -11.07 -6.96
N GLY A 274 -8.38 -10.80 -7.67
CA GLY A 274 -8.51 -11.14 -9.09
C GLY A 274 -7.47 -10.42 -9.95
N LEU A 275 -7.28 -9.13 -9.73
CA LEU A 275 -6.26 -8.33 -10.42
C LEU A 275 -4.84 -8.82 -10.13
N PHE A 276 -4.56 -9.22 -8.90
CA PHE A 276 -3.29 -9.85 -8.54
C PHE A 276 -3.03 -11.10 -9.39
N GLY A 277 -4.01 -12.00 -9.47
CA GLY A 277 -3.91 -13.20 -10.31
C GLY A 277 -3.66 -12.88 -11.78
N ILE A 278 -4.41 -11.92 -12.34
CA ILE A 278 -4.23 -11.44 -13.72
C ILE A 278 -2.83 -10.83 -13.91
N ALA A 279 -2.35 -10.04 -12.96
CA ALA A 279 -1.03 -9.41 -13.04
C ALA A 279 0.10 -10.44 -12.99
N VAL A 280 0.01 -11.45 -12.11
CA VAL A 280 0.97 -12.57 -12.06
C VAL A 280 0.99 -13.32 -13.40
N ALA A 281 -0.18 -13.72 -13.91
CA ALA A 281 -0.30 -14.44 -15.17
C ALA A 281 0.22 -13.60 -16.37
N GLY A 282 -0.10 -12.31 -16.40
CA GLY A 282 0.37 -11.39 -17.44
C GLY A 282 1.89 -11.17 -17.40
N MET A 283 2.48 -11.04 -16.20
CA MET A 283 3.94 -10.94 -16.04
C MET A 283 4.63 -12.23 -16.47
N GLU A 284 4.08 -13.40 -16.13
CA GLU A 284 4.60 -14.69 -16.59
C GLU A 284 4.57 -14.79 -18.12
N TYR A 285 3.41 -14.51 -18.74
CA TYR A 285 3.27 -14.52 -20.19
C TYR A 285 4.26 -13.56 -20.85
N GLY A 286 4.39 -12.33 -20.33
CA GLY A 286 5.35 -11.35 -20.82
C GLY A 286 6.79 -11.86 -20.78
N LEU A 287 7.22 -12.47 -19.68
CA LEU A 287 8.57 -13.01 -19.55
C LEU A 287 8.83 -14.15 -20.54
N ARG A 288 7.86 -15.05 -20.73
CA ARG A 288 7.95 -16.11 -21.75
C ARG A 288 8.09 -15.55 -23.16
N THR A 289 7.35 -14.50 -23.51
CA THR A 289 7.44 -13.90 -24.86
C THR A 289 8.80 -13.26 -25.16
N ILE A 290 9.55 -12.86 -24.14
CA ILE A 290 10.90 -12.27 -24.29
C ILE A 290 11.98 -13.38 -24.34
N GLY A 291 11.59 -14.65 -24.34
CA GLY A 291 12.51 -15.79 -24.38
C GLY A 291 13.08 -16.15 -23.02
N PHE A 292 12.44 -15.71 -21.93
CA PHE A 292 12.80 -16.18 -20.60
C PHE A 292 12.22 -17.58 -20.39
N GLU A 293 13.04 -18.60 -20.68
CA GLU A 293 12.65 -20.02 -20.58
C GLU A 293 12.56 -20.53 -19.14
N GLY A 294 13.08 -19.77 -18.18
CA GLY A 294 12.96 -20.08 -16.76
C GLY A 294 11.53 -19.86 -16.27
N PRO A 295 10.80 -20.90 -15.87
CA PRO A 295 9.41 -20.70 -15.45
C PRO A 295 9.37 -19.90 -14.14
N LEU A 296 8.69 -18.76 -14.17
CA LEU A 296 8.40 -17.97 -12.97
C LEU A 296 7.65 -18.79 -11.94
N LEU A 297 6.66 -19.54 -12.42
CA LEU A 297 5.86 -20.47 -11.66
C LEU A 297 6.46 -21.89 -11.66
N GLY A 298 7.69 -22.13 -12.14
CA GLY A 298 8.17 -23.52 -12.22
C GLY A 298 7.32 -24.41 -13.17
N PRO A 299 7.42 -25.75 -13.00
CA PRO A 299 6.52 -26.73 -13.61
C PRO A 299 5.11 -26.66 -12.99
N VAL A 300 4.67 -25.55 -12.38
CA VAL A 300 3.36 -25.48 -11.72
C VAL A 300 2.22 -25.75 -12.67
N TRP A 301 2.37 -25.40 -13.95
CA TRP A 301 1.40 -25.82 -14.97
C TRP A 301 1.38 -27.35 -15.17
N ASP A 302 2.52 -28.01 -15.02
CA ASP A 302 2.65 -29.47 -15.03
C ASP A 302 2.15 -30.11 -13.71
N TYR A 303 2.18 -29.38 -12.58
CA TYR A 303 1.64 -29.81 -11.28
C TYR A 303 0.17 -29.41 -11.05
N PHE A 304 -0.41 -28.58 -11.92
CA PHE A 304 -1.85 -28.33 -11.98
C PHE A 304 -2.59 -29.45 -12.71
N ASP A 305 -1.91 -30.54 -13.05
CA ASP A 305 -2.55 -31.81 -13.35
C ASP A 305 -3.42 -32.20 -12.15
N PRO A 306 -4.77 -32.27 -12.29
CA PRO A 306 -5.66 -32.58 -11.19
C PRO A 306 -5.36 -33.93 -10.54
N GLU A 307 -4.60 -34.82 -11.20
CA GLU A 307 -4.17 -36.11 -10.65
C GLU A 307 -2.98 -36.02 -9.65
N PHE A 308 -2.18 -34.94 -9.69
CA PHE A 308 -0.94 -34.79 -8.90
C PHE A 308 -0.88 -33.52 -8.04
N PHE A 309 -2.00 -32.80 -7.91
CA PHE A 309 -2.06 -31.56 -7.15
C PHE A 309 -1.93 -31.83 -5.64
N GLU A 310 -0.69 -31.93 -5.14
CA GLU A 310 -0.36 -31.72 -3.74
C GLU A 310 -0.12 -30.23 -3.50
N PRO A 311 -1.10 -29.49 -2.96
CA PRO A 311 -0.97 -28.04 -2.77
C PRO A 311 0.27 -27.69 -1.94
N GLY A 312 0.62 -28.52 -0.94
CA GLY A 312 1.78 -28.29 -0.08
C GLY A 312 3.12 -28.30 -0.83
N LEU A 313 3.31 -29.23 -1.78
CA LEU A 313 4.55 -29.38 -2.55
C LEU A 313 4.68 -28.29 -3.63
N ALA A 314 3.56 -27.95 -4.29
CA ALA A 314 3.54 -26.87 -5.26
C ALA A 314 3.84 -25.52 -4.58
N PHE A 315 3.18 -25.21 -3.46
CA PHE A 315 3.45 -23.98 -2.72
C PHE A 315 4.87 -23.91 -2.16
N SER A 316 5.45 -25.04 -1.73
CA SER A 316 6.83 -25.07 -1.25
C SER A 316 7.83 -24.81 -2.38
N LEU A 317 7.74 -25.51 -3.52
CA LEU A 317 8.64 -25.31 -4.66
C LEU A 317 8.56 -23.89 -5.25
N ILE A 318 7.35 -23.35 -5.32
CA ILE A 318 7.07 -21.97 -5.73
C ILE A 318 7.69 -20.96 -4.74
N ALA A 319 7.57 -21.21 -3.44
CA ALA A 319 8.07 -20.33 -2.39
C ALA A 319 9.59 -20.15 -2.39
N HIS A 320 10.34 -21.11 -2.96
CA HIS A 320 11.80 -21.08 -2.99
C HIS A 320 12.38 -20.38 -4.23
N SER A 321 11.55 -20.00 -5.23
CA SER A 321 12.03 -19.27 -6.40
C SER A 321 12.15 -17.76 -6.09
N PRO A 322 13.36 -17.17 -6.11
CA PRO A 322 13.54 -15.74 -5.85
C PRO A 322 12.81 -14.85 -6.85
N LEU A 323 12.77 -15.31 -8.11
CA LEU A 323 12.11 -14.62 -9.21
C LEU A 323 10.58 -14.63 -9.01
N PHE A 324 10.04 -15.77 -8.57
CA PHE A 324 8.63 -15.90 -8.25
C PHE A 324 8.23 -14.96 -7.11
N ALA A 325 8.96 -15.00 -6.00
CA ALA A 325 8.72 -14.15 -4.85
C ALA A 325 8.74 -12.66 -5.23
N ALA A 326 9.74 -12.25 -6.00
CA ALA A 326 9.86 -10.88 -6.50
C ALA A 326 8.67 -10.48 -7.39
N THR A 327 8.22 -11.37 -8.27
CA THR A 327 7.09 -11.13 -9.18
C THR A 327 5.77 -11.07 -8.42
N CYS A 328 5.57 -11.94 -7.43
CA CYS A 328 4.41 -11.87 -6.54
C CYS A 328 4.37 -10.56 -5.78
N VAL A 329 5.49 -10.09 -5.24
CA VAL A 329 5.55 -8.79 -4.57
C VAL A 329 5.23 -7.66 -5.54
N ALA A 330 5.76 -7.69 -6.76
CA ALA A 330 5.44 -6.70 -7.79
C ALA A 330 3.94 -6.69 -8.11
N ALA A 331 3.38 -7.84 -8.48
CA ALA A 331 1.95 -7.97 -8.79
C ALA A 331 1.06 -7.57 -7.62
N ALA A 332 1.41 -7.96 -6.39
CA ALA A 332 0.64 -7.63 -5.19
C ALA A 332 0.66 -6.13 -4.91
N LEU A 333 1.81 -5.47 -5.01
CA LEU A 333 1.92 -4.01 -4.83
C LEU A 333 1.16 -3.25 -5.92
N PHE A 334 1.17 -3.75 -7.15
CA PHE A 334 0.43 -3.16 -8.27
C PHE A 334 -1.08 -3.26 -8.05
N ALA A 335 -1.57 -4.47 -7.78
CA ALA A 335 -2.98 -4.71 -7.51
C ALA A 335 -3.46 -3.93 -6.28
N TYR A 336 -2.62 -3.88 -5.23
CA TYR A 336 -2.86 -3.07 -4.05
C TYR A 336 -3.00 -1.58 -4.39
N GLN A 337 -2.11 -1.02 -5.22
CA GLN A 337 -2.19 0.39 -5.61
C GLN A 337 -3.55 0.73 -6.24
N LEU A 338 -4.02 -0.10 -7.18
CA LEU A 338 -5.32 0.11 -7.82
C LEU A 338 -6.48 -0.06 -6.82
N GLY A 339 -6.41 -1.08 -5.98
CA GLY A 339 -7.38 -1.31 -4.90
C GLY A 339 -7.50 -0.13 -3.95
N ARG A 340 -6.38 0.56 -3.67
CA ARG A 340 -6.38 1.76 -2.83
C ARG A 340 -7.05 2.96 -3.48
N ILE A 341 -6.96 3.08 -4.80
CA ILE A 341 -7.69 4.11 -5.55
C ILE A 341 -9.18 3.81 -5.51
N ALA A 342 -9.58 2.55 -5.76
CA ALA A 342 -10.97 2.12 -5.67
C ALA A 342 -11.54 2.33 -4.26
N TRP A 343 -10.75 2.03 -3.22
CA TRP A 343 -11.08 2.28 -1.84
C TRP A 343 -11.34 3.76 -1.54
N PHE A 344 -10.47 4.64 -2.04
CA PHE A 344 -10.66 6.08 -1.89
C PHE A 344 -11.96 6.55 -2.57
N PHE A 345 -12.30 6.02 -3.74
CA PHE A 345 -13.57 6.35 -4.39
C PHE A 345 -14.79 5.79 -3.68
N ALA A 346 -14.71 4.60 -3.10
CA ALA A 346 -15.76 4.07 -2.24
C ALA A 346 -15.94 4.91 -0.97
N TYR A 347 -14.84 5.43 -0.42
CA TYR A 347 -14.91 6.40 0.67
C TYR A 347 -15.62 7.68 0.24
N LEU A 348 -15.25 8.29 -0.89
CA LEU A 348 -15.95 9.47 -1.42
C LEU A 348 -17.44 9.19 -1.70
N ASP A 349 -17.77 8.02 -2.22
CA ASP A 349 -19.15 7.60 -2.44
C ASP A 349 -19.97 7.58 -1.15
N ALA A 350 -19.41 6.99 -0.09
CA ALA A 350 -20.05 6.96 1.23
C ALA A 350 -20.26 8.38 1.77
N ARG A 351 -19.30 9.29 1.56
CA ARG A 351 -19.43 10.72 1.94
C ARG A 351 -20.55 11.39 1.17
N VAL A 352 -20.63 11.19 -0.15
CA VAL A 352 -21.69 11.77 -1.00
C VAL A 352 -23.07 11.33 -0.54
N ARG A 353 -23.25 10.04 -0.25
CA ARG A 353 -24.55 9.48 0.19
C ARG A 353 -24.98 9.99 1.57
N ARG A 354 -24.04 10.23 2.48
CA ARG A 354 -24.33 10.51 3.89
C ARG A 354 -24.31 12.00 4.23
N ASP A 355 -23.37 12.74 3.68
CA ASP A 355 -23.20 14.17 3.93
C ASP A 355 -23.87 15.02 2.85
N CYS A 356 -24.48 14.40 1.83
CA CYS A 356 -25.13 15.11 0.73
C CYS A 356 -24.21 16.14 0.05
N TRP A 357 -22.91 15.84 -0.07
CA TRP A 357 -21.92 16.74 -0.71
C TRP A 357 -22.36 17.22 -2.09
N ASP A 358 -23.14 16.43 -2.83
CA ASP A 358 -23.70 16.83 -4.11
C ASP A 358 -24.74 17.96 -3.96
N MET A 359 -25.62 17.90 -2.95
CA MET A 359 -26.57 18.98 -2.67
C MET A 359 -25.89 20.25 -2.15
N GLU A 360 -24.88 20.11 -1.29
CA GLU A 360 -24.11 21.26 -0.81
C GLU A 360 -23.40 21.97 -1.97
N LEU A 361 -22.83 21.20 -2.91
CA LEU A 361 -22.27 21.74 -4.14
C LEU A 361 -23.30 22.42 -5.03
N MET A 362 -24.47 21.82 -5.21
CA MET A 362 -25.54 22.41 -6.00
C MET A 362 -26.02 23.72 -5.39
N LEU A 363 -26.22 23.78 -4.07
CA LEU A 363 -26.62 24.99 -3.36
C LEU A 363 -25.54 26.07 -3.41
N ALA A 364 -24.26 25.71 -3.25
CA ALA A 364 -23.16 26.65 -3.36
C ALA A 364 -23.09 27.28 -4.77
N ARG A 365 -23.17 26.44 -5.82
CA ARG A 365 -23.21 26.92 -7.21
C ARG A 365 -24.41 27.84 -7.48
N GLU A 366 -25.57 27.51 -6.94
CA GLU A 366 -26.77 28.34 -7.09
C GLU A 366 -26.65 29.67 -6.33
N ALA A 367 -26.07 29.67 -5.12
CA ALA A 367 -25.79 30.88 -4.37
C ALA A 367 -24.85 31.82 -5.15
N THR A 368 -23.75 31.30 -5.71
CA THR A 368 -22.84 32.10 -6.55
C THR A 368 -23.53 32.61 -7.81
N ARG A 369 -24.44 31.83 -8.42
CA ARG A 369 -25.26 32.28 -9.56
C ARG A 369 -26.13 33.48 -9.18
N LEU A 370 -26.70 33.47 -7.99
CA LEU A 370 -27.56 34.54 -7.47
C LEU A 370 -26.75 35.78 -7.03
N GLU A 371 -25.53 35.62 -6.53
CA GLU A 371 -24.63 36.74 -6.19
C GLU A 371 -24.03 37.44 -7.42
N GLY A 372 -23.94 36.73 -8.54
CA GLY A 372 -23.46 37.27 -9.82
C GLY A 372 -24.52 37.97 -10.67
N GLN A 373 -25.78 38.01 -10.21
CA GLN A 373 -26.90 38.75 -10.80
C GLN A 373 -27.18 40.00 -9.97
#